data_AF-A0A928P076-F1
#
_entry.id   AF-A0A928P076-F1
#
_cell.length_a   1.000
_cell.length_b   1.000
_cell.length_c   1.000
_cell.angle_alpha   90.00
_cell.angle_beta   90.00
_cell.angle_gamma   90.00
#
_symmetry.space_group_name_H-M   'P 1'
#
loop_
_entity.id
_entity.type
_entity.pdbx_description
1 polymer ?
#
loop_
_entity_poly.entity_id
_entity_poly.type
_entity_poly.pdbx_seq_one_letter_code
_entity_poly.pdbx_strand_id
1 'polypeptide(L)'
;MENLILDNICRMRQGMPLFTSGQHKNRYGIVSNEFDGSTIAYYHSCPIYTANNETVNMTFYQCGHVYKGTGSSCEMTVSNSIILKNQYGSCDIYIANKQKPQYTDAHGIYGENYDVVRTINGVLLKIHYNQEPCSIFLKADKCFTKIQKNNKCFAVMKDKSEPFVVVSCIGAADNAGNVIAPVILEHKEVSEGHEITFTSYSPYTKEILIEINLYEPKLFQDTTVESNDVDSNNMYGGTAFIGNTKAFGRQWLYLRPDLSKIHNYPGKKIEYVKLNIPRLNKGVDIAVFGIRERFCSRRSTWNNKVDSTHKLAECRVQGPYYSIDLTDILVDKRTGMLKKSNGLLLKALGDSGFAAISTADSYCMPQILEIKYIN
;
A
#
# COMPACT_ATOMS: atom_id res chain seq x y z
N MET A 1 18.82 14.32 7.84
CA MET A 1 17.45 13.82 8.06
C MET A 1 17.04 13.13 6.77
N GLU A 2 17.08 11.81 6.76
CA GLU A 2 16.74 10.97 5.61
C GLU A 2 15.22 10.89 5.49
N ASN A 3 14.67 11.36 4.37
CA ASN A 3 13.25 11.24 4.07
C ASN A 3 13.07 10.00 3.20
N LEU A 4 12.52 8.93 3.77
CA LEU A 4 12.38 7.62 3.12
C LEU A 4 11.70 7.68 1.73
N ILE A 5 10.78 8.62 1.53
CA ILE A 5 10.09 8.82 0.23
C ILE A 5 11.10 9.31 -0.81
N LEU A 6 11.93 10.31 -0.45
CA LEU A 6 12.99 10.82 -1.31
C LEU A 6 14.11 9.79 -1.49
N ASP A 7 14.47 9.05 -0.44
CA ASP A 7 15.52 8.03 -0.50
C ASP A 7 15.14 6.89 -1.44
N ASN A 8 13.86 6.48 -1.46
CA ASN A 8 13.35 5.49 -2.41
C ASN A 8 13.48 5.99 -3.86
N ILE A 9 13.14 7.25 -4.13
CA ILE A 9 13.35 7.84 -5.46
C ILE A 9 14.84 7.88 -5.80
N CYS A 10 15.71 8.30 -4.89
CA CYS A 10 17.15 8.33 -5.11
C CYS A 10 17.73 6.94 -5.42
N ARG A 11 17.23 5.89 -4.75
CA ARG A 11 17.60 4.49 -5.05
C ARG A 11 17.14 4.06 -6.43
N MET A 12 15.91 4.39 -6.83
CA MET A 12 15.41 4.14 -8.19
C MET A 12 16.24 4.85 -9.26
N ARG A 13 16.73 6.05 -8.93
CA ARG A 13 17.63 6.87 -9.75
C ARG A 13 19.09 6.41 -9.72
N GLN A 14 19.40 5.29 -9.05
CA GLN A 14 20.75 4.76 -8.91
C GLN A 14 21.76 5.80 -8.39
N GLY A 15 21.30 6.67 -7.48
CA GLY A 15 22.11 7.73 -6.89
C GLY A 15 22.20 9.01 -7.70
N MET A 16 21.55 9.12 -8.87
CA MET A 16 21.49 10.40 -9.59
C MET A 16 20.76 11.47 -8.77
N PRO A 17 21.26 12.72 -8.72
CA PRO A 17 20.66 13.80 -7.95
C PRO A 17 19.19 14.04 -8.30
N LEU A 18 18.41 14.43 -7.31
CA LEU A 18 16.99 14.78 -7.47
C LEU A 18 16.81 16.30 -7.42
N PHE A 19 16.58 16.94 -8.57
CA PHE A 19 16.33 18.38 -8.65
C PHE A 19 14.83 18.65 -8.67
N THR A 20 14.26 18.85 -7.49
CA THR A 20 12.81 19.02 -7.35
C THR A 20 12.34 20.37 -7.91
N SER A 21 11.30 20.35 -8.74
CA SER A 21 10.63 21.57 -9.19
C SER A 21 9.64 22.04 -8.12
N GLY A 22 9.90 23.20 -7.49
CA GLY A 22 8.98 23.79 -6.51
C GLY A 22 7.65 24.29 -7.07
N GLN A 23 7.49 24.30 -8.40
CA GLN A 23 6.32 24.88 -9.09
C GLN A 23 5.13 23.91 -9.22
N HIS A 24 5.33 22.61 -9.05
CA HIS A 24 4.27 21.60 -9.23
C HIS A 24 4.07 20.78 -7.96
N LYS A 25 3.02 21.09 -7.20
CA LYS A 25 2.62 20.31 -6.02
C LYS A 25 1.43 19.42 -6.37
N ASN A 26 1.71 18.19 -6.81
CA ASN A 26 0.73 17.12 -6.84
C ASN A 26 0.85 16.34 -5.53
N ARG A 27 -0.23 16.16 -4.76
CA ARG A 27 -0.19 15.44 -3.48
C ARG A 27 0.32 13.99 -3.58
N TYR A 28 0.34 13.40 -4.77
CA TYR A 28 0.87 12.06 -5.01
C TYR A 28 2.31 12.05 -5.56
N GLY A 29 2.84 13.18 -6.05
CA GLY A 29 3.98 13.14 -6.97
C GLY A 29 5.10 14.12 -6.67
N ILE A 30 6.33 13.65 -6.85
CA ILE A 30 7.55 14.47 -6.89
C ILE A 30 8.03 14.57 -8.34
N VAL A 31 8.50 15.75 -8.72
CA VAL A 31 8.90 16.07 -10.10
C VAL A 31 10.37 16.47 -10.11
N SER A 32 11.17 15.74 -10.89
CA SER A 32 12.59 15.98 -11.11
C SER A 32 12.81 16.61 -12.48
N ASN A 33 13.58 17.69 -12.55
CA ASN A 33 14.12 18.19 -13.82
C ASN A 33 15.49 17.55 -14.07
N GLU A 34 15.67 17.03 -15.28
CA GLU A 34 16.91 16.38 -15.69
C GLU A 34 17.80 17.34 -16.49
N PHE A 35 19.11 17.07 -16.50
CA PHE A 35 20.10 17.92 -17.18
C PHE A 35 19.91 17.99 -18.71
N ASP A 36 19.29 16.97 -19.30
CA ASP A 36 18.96 16.90 -20.73
C ASP A 36 17.68 17.70 -21.08
N GLY A 37 17.09 18.42 -20.11
CA GLY A 37 15.85 19.18 -20.26
C GLY A 37 14.58 18.32 -20.19
N SER A 38 14.72 17.00 -20.03
CA SER A 38 13.58 16.13 -19.72
C SER A 38 13.10 16.32 -18.28
N THR A 39 11.91 15.82 -17.99
CA THR A 39 11.31 15.86 -16.65
C THR A 39 10.83 14.46 -16.29
N ILE A 40 11.13 14.00 -15.08
CA ILE A 40 10.63 12.73 -14.57
C ILE A 40 9.71 12.98 -13.37
N ALA A 41 8.48 12.47 -13.43
CA ALA A 41 7.54 12.52 -12.32
C ALA A 41 7.40 11.14 -11.66
N TYR A 42 7.44 11.10 -10.33
CA TYR A 42 7.30 9.90 -9.50
C TYR A 42 6.01 9.99 -8.68
N TYR A 43 4.94 9.37 -9.16
CA TYR A 43 3.64 9.37 -8.49
C TYR A 43 3.45 8.14 -7.60
N HIS A 44 3.28 8.36 -6.31
CA HIS A 44 3.03 7.32 -5.32
C HIS A 44 1.55 6.92 -5.31
N SER A 45 1.27 5.67 -4.93
CA SER A 45 -0.11 5.18 -4.85
C SER A 45 -0.94 5.86 -3.78
N CYS A 46 -0.30 6.40 -2.74
CA CYS A 46 -0.95 7.19 -1.69
C CYS A 46 -0.37 8.62 -1.63
N PRO A 47 -1.10 9.59 -1.06
CA PRO A 47 -0.61 10.96 -0.96
C PRO A 47 0.61 11.09 -0.05
N ILE A 48 1.65 11.79 -0.51
CA ILE A 48 2.96 11.91 0.16
C ILE A 48 3.22 13.30 0.76
N TYR A 49 2.22 14.17 0.74
CA TYR A 49 2.31 15.52 1.28
C TYR A 49 1.29 15.75 2.40
N THR A 50 1.73 16.38 3.48
CA THR A 50 0.91 16.84 4.60
C THR A 50 -0.11 17.90 4.14
N ALA A 51 -1.09 18.22 5.00
CA ALA A 51 -2.02 19.33 4.78
C ALA A 51 -1.31 20.69 4.55
N ASN A 52 -0.09 20.84 5.07
CA ASN A 52 0.74 22.05 4.90
C ASN A 52 1.62 22.01 3.63
N ASN A 53 1.43 21.01 2.76
CA ASN A 53 2.19 20.80 1.52
C ASN A 53 3.69 20.56 1.74
N GLU A 54 4.04 19.90 2.84
CA GLU A 54 5.38 19.39 3.14
C GLU A 54 5.41 17.88 2.85
N THR A 55 6.53 17.35 2.36
CA THR A 55 6.67 15.90 2.17
C THR A 55 6.56 15.21 3.53
N VAL A 56 5.75 14.16 3.62
CA VAL A 56 5.60 13.39 4.86
C VAL A 56 6.97 12.92 5.34
N ASN A 57 7.28 13.24 6.59
CA ASN A 57 8.45 12.72 7.28
C ASN A 57 8.06 11.40 7.94
N MET A 58 8.83 10.33 7.71
CA MET A 58 8.53 8.97 8.19
C MET A 58 9.13 8.67 9.57
N THR A 59 9.49 9.70 10.34
CA THR A 59 10.06 9.55 11.69
C THR A 59 9.06 9.92 12.78
N PHE A 60 9.18 9.29 13.94
CA PHE A 60 8.53 9.77 15.17
C PHE A 60 9.40 10.83 15.84
N TYR A 61 8.78 11.74 16.59
CA TYR A 61 9.47 12.65 17.49
C TYR A 61 8.94 12.47 18.92
N GLN A 62 9.85 12.46 19.89
CA GLN A 62 9.51 12.26 21.29
C GLN A 62 9.09 13.59 21.93
N CYS A 63 7.98 13.56 22.68
CA CYS A 63 7.45 14.69 23.44
C CYS A 63 7.12 14.22 24.86
N GLY A 64 8.10 14.26 25.76
CA GLY A 64 7.97 13.65 27.09
C GLY A 64 7.88 12.13 26.99
N HIS A 65 6.81 11.54 27.51
CA HIS A 65 6.58 10.08 27.50
C HIS A 65 5.76 9.59 26.30
N VAL A 66 5.42 10.47 25.35
CA VAL A 66 4.66 10.12 24.15
C VAL A 66 5.48 10.37 22.90
N TYR A 67 5.24 9.55 21.88
CA TYR A 67 5.82 9.73 20.55
C TYR A 67 4.75 10.27 19.62
N LYS A 68 5.13 11.21 18.76
CA LYS A 68 4.22 11.87 17.83
C LYS A 68 4.73 11.79 16.41
N GLY A 69 3.80 11.83 15.46
CA GLY A 69 4.08 11.82 14.03
C GLY A 69 2.97 12.49 13.24
N THR A 70 3.29 12.93 12.03
CA THR A 70 2.34 13.57 11.12
C THR A 70 2.44 12.93 9.75
N GLY A 71 1.36 12.26 9.34
CA GLY A 71 1.16 11.70 8.02
C GLY A 71 0.61 12.73 7.06
N SER A 72 0.12 12.27 5.92
CA SER A 72 -0.47 13.13 4.89
C SER A 72 -1.73 13.87 5.39
N SER A 73 -2.60 13.19 6.13
CA SER A 73 -3.75 13.80 6.82
C SER A 73 -3.90 13.36 8.28
N CYS A 74 -3.05 12.45 8.75
CA CYS A 74 -3.12 11.85 10.08
C CYS A 74 -2.14 12.52 11.06
N GLU A 75 -2.63 12.87 12.24
CA GLU A 75 -1.81 13.04 13.45
C GLU A 75 -1.74 11.72 14.19
N MET A 76 -0.53 11.32 14.60
CA MET A 76 -0.27 10.05 15.27
C MET A 76 0.28 10.34 16.66
N THR A 77 -0.25 9.66 17.67
CA THR A 77 0.33 9.64 19.01
C THR A 77 0.48 8.20 19.46
N VAL A 78 1.68 7.82 19.87
CA VAL A 78 1.98 6.48 20.41
C VAL A 78 2.41 6.62 21.86
N SER A 79 1.69 5.93 22.73
CA SER A 79 1.93 5.88 24.17
C SER A 79 1.56 4.49 24.72
N ASN A 80 0.59 4.41 25.64
CA ASN A 80 -0.03 3.15 26.07
C ASN A 80 -0.97 2.58 25.00
N SER A 81 -1.49 3.46 24.15
CA SER A 81 -2.28 3.17 22.97
C SER A 81 -1.70 3.91 21.78
N ILE A 82 -2.14 3.53 20.59
CA ILE A 82 -1.86 4.27 19.36
C ILE A 82 -3.13 5.03 19.00
N ILE A 83 -3.00 6.35 18.90
CA ILE A 83 -4.09 7.25 18.56
C ILE A 83 -3.80 7.81 17.17
N LEU A 84 -4.74 7.58 16.25
CA LEU A 84 -4.74 8.18 14.91
C LEU A 84 -5.88 9.20 14.85
N LYS A 85 -5.59 10.43 14.45
CA LYS A 85 -6.57 11.51 14.41
C LYS A 85 -6.45 12.34 13.15
N ASN A 86 -7.59 12.81 12.63
CA ASN A 86 -7.62 13.89 11.64
C ASN A 86 -8.83 14.81 11.91
N GLN A 87 -9.15 15.67 10.95
CA GLN A 87 -10.28 16.60 11.03
C GLN A 87 -11.66 15.93 11.13
N TYR A 88 -11.79 14.64 10.79
CA TYR A 88 -13.05 13.91 10.82
C TYR A 88 -13.30 13.19 12.15
N GLY A 89 -12.23 12.81 12.86
CA GLY A 89 -12.33 12.13 14.14
C GLY A 89 -11.04 11.46 14.58
N SER A 90 -11.15 10.65 15.63
CA SER A 90 -10.09 9.84 16.22
C SER A 90 -10.37 8.34 16.19
N CYS A 91 -9.27 7.57 16.24
CA CYS A 91 -9.24 6.13 16.40
C CYS A 91 -8.16 5.77 17.42
N ASP A 92 -8.54 5.05 18.46
CA ASP A 92 -7.65 4.47 19.45
C ASP A 92 -7.43 2.98 19.15
N ILE A 93 -6.17 2.54 19.25
CA ILE A 93 -5.75 1.17 19.00
C ILE A 93 -4.97 0.66 20.21
N TYR A 94 -5.36 -0.50 20.70
CA TYR A 94 -4.73 -1.20 21.82
C TYR A 94 -4.29 -2.59 21.35
N ILE A 95 -3.13 -3.05 21.80
CA ILE A 95 -2.62 -4.39 21.46
C ILE A 95 -2.81 -5.27 22.69
N ALA A 96 -3.57 -6.36 22.53
CA ALA A 96 -3.95 -7.24 23.64
C ALA A 96 -2.73 -7.95 24.24
N ASN A 97 -2.62 -7.99 25.58
CA ASN A 97 -1.65 -8.81 26.31
C ASN A 97 -0.17 -8.61 25.93
N LYS A 98 0.20 -7.45 25.37
CA LYS A 98 1.59 -7.15 24.99
C LYS A 98 2.16 -5.98 25.79
N GLN A 99 3.42 -6.13 26.20
CA GLN A 99 4.15 -5.06 26.88
C GLN A 99 4.51 -3.93 25.93
N LYS A 100 4.69 -2.73 26.49
CA LYS A 100 4.97 -1.51 25.73
C LYS A 100 6.33 -1.58 25.03
N PRO A 101 6.52 -0.78 23.95
CA PRO A 101 7.82 -0.55 23.38
C PRO A 101 8.81 0.01 24.40
N GLN A 102 10.07 -0.45 24.33
CA GLN A 102 11.12 -0.19 25.32
C GLN A 102 12.20 0.76 24.79
N TYR A 103 12.41 0.84 23.48
CA TYR A 103 13.45 1.64 22.83
C TYR A 103 12.92 2.33 21.57
N THR A 104 13.51 3.46 21.17
CA THR A 104 13.14 4.20 19.95
C THR A 104 14.34 4.74 19.21
N ASP A 105 14.22 4.82 17.89
CA ASP A 105 15.10 5.61 17.04
C ASP A 105 14.30 6.48 16.06
N ALA A 106 14.98 7.01 15.05
CA ALA A 106 14.35 7.82 14.01
C ALA A 106 13.29 7.04 13.22
N HIS A 107 13.43 5.72 13.09
CA HIS A 107 12.64 4.88 12.19
C HIS A 107 11.46 4.20 12.88
N GLY A 108 11.49 4.03 14.20
CA GLY A 108 10.40 3.35 14.90
C GLY A 108 10.48 3.35 16.41
N ILE A 109 9.48 2.69 16.98
CA ILE A 109 9.33 2.46 18.41
C ILE A 109 9.29 0.94 18.60
N TYR A 110 10.28 0.40 19.29
CA TYR A 110 10.58 -1.03 19.30
C TYR A 110 10.34 -1.63 20.67
N GLY A 111 9.77 -2.84 20.69
CA GLY A 111 9.37 -3.51 21.91
C GLY A 111 9.69 -5.00 21.90
N GLU A 112 9.60 -5.63 23.06
CA GLU A 112 9.80 -7.08 23.18
C GLU A 112 8.74 -7.87 22.40
N ASN A 113 7.51 -7.35 22.36
CA ASN A 113 6.35 -8.04 21.80
C ASN A 113 5.91 -7.53 20.44
N TYR A 114 6.16 -6.26 20.16
CA TYR A 114 5.82 -5.63 18.90
C TYR A 114 6.61 -4.35 18.71
N ASP A 115 6.76 -3.97 17.44
CA ASP A 115 7.28 -2.69 17.02
C ASP A 115 6.17 -1.86 16.36
N VAL A 116 6.32 -0.55 16.46
CA VAL A 116 5.49 0.45 15.79
C VAL A 116 6.38 1.29 14.89
N VAL A 117 6.15 1.18 13.60
CA VAL A 117 6.85 1.95 12.55
C VAL A 117 5.84 2.86 11.89
N ARG A 118 6.28 4.01 11.36
CA ARG A 118 5.39 4.90 10.63
C ARG A 118 5.03 4.36 9.26
N THR A 119 3.82 4.66 8.83
CA THR A 119 3.44 4.67 7.41
C THR A 119 3.18 6.10 6.97
N ILE A 120 2.84 6.28 5.70
CA ILE A 120 2.50 7.59 5.13
C ILE A 120 1.29 8.25 5.81
N ASN A 121 0.34 7.46 6.33
CA ASN A 121 -0.86 8.01 6.98
C ASN A 121 -1.37 7.19 8.18
N GLY A 122 -0.47 6.53 8.89
CA GLY A 122 -0.73 5.76 10.09
C GLY A 122 0.49 5.01 10.58
N VAL A 123 0.29 3.76 11.01
CA VAL A 123 1.33 2.91 11.61
C VAL A 123 1.39 1.52 11.00
N LEU A 124 2.58 0.96 10.97
CA LEU A 124 2.87 -0.45 10.74
C LEU A 124 3.16 -1.08 12.09
N LEU A 125 2.41 -2.11 12.44
CA LEU A 125 2.66 -2.98 13.56
C LEU A 125 3.43 -4.21 13.08
N LYS A 126 4.58 -4.46 13.70
CA LYS A 126 5.31 -5.72 13.56
C LYS A 126 5.16 -6.49 14.86
N ILE A 127 4.33 -7.52 14.87
CA ILE A 127 4.03 -8.26 16.09
C ILE A 127 4.91 -9.50 16.14
N HIS A 128 5.75 -9.60 17.16
CA HIS A 128 6.60 -10.77 17.38
C HIS A 128 5.72 -11.98 17.72
N TYR A 129 5.71 -12.95 16.81
CA TYR A 129 4.77 -14.04 16.80
C TYR A 129 5.36 -15.26 17.51
N ASN A 130 4.66 -15.73 18.55
CA ASN A 130 5.02 -16.87 19.37
C ASN A 130 4.03 -18.03 19.22
N GLN A 131 3.40 -18.17 18.05
CA GLN A 131 2.38 -19.19 17.72
C GLN A 131 1.02 -19.05 18.43
N GLU A 132 0.82 -17.99 19.21
CA GLU A 132 -0.48 -17.63 19.77
C GLU A 132 -1.22 -16.62 18.89
N PRO A 133 -2.56 -16.70 18.76
CA PRO A 133 -3.35 -15.67 18.10
C PRO A 133 -3.06 -14.29 18.71
N CYS A 134 -2.91 -13.29 17.84
CA CYS A 134 -2.72 -11.92 18.28
C CYS A 134 -3.98 -11.09 17.98
N SER A 135 -4.42 -10.28 18.95
CA SER A 135 -5.54 -9.37 18.76
C SER A 135 -5.13 -7.91 18.98
N ILE A 136 -5.77 -7.02 18.22
CA ILE A 136 -5.85 -5.60 18.54
C ILE A 136 -7.30 -5.24 18.88
N PHE A 137 -7.47 -4.23 19.73
CA PHE A 137 -8.75 -3.57 19.98
C PHE A 137 -8.72 -2.19 19.33
N LEU A 138 -9.72 -1.93 18.48
CA LEU A 138 -9.88 -0.68 17.74
C LEU A 138 -11.17 0.01 18.21
N LYS A 139 -11.05 1.27 18.62
CA LYS A 139 -12.16 2.13 19.02
C LYS A 139 -12.12 3.41 18.21
N ALA A 140 -13.10 3.60 17.32
CA ALA A 140 -13.27 4.83 16.57
C ALA A 140 -14.32 5.73 17.23
N ASP A 141 -14.33 7.01 16.89
CA ASP A 141 -15.36 7.95 17.35
C ASP A 141 -16.77 7.44 17.02
N LYS A 142 -17.72 7.70 17.94
CA LYS A 142 -19.10 7.18 17.89
C LYS A 142 -19.89 7.55 16.63
N CYS A 143 -19.46 8.57 15.88
CA CYS A 143 -20.08 8.95 14.61
C CYS A 143 -19.84 7.91 13.50
N PHE A 144 -18.87 7.01 13.65
CA PHE A 144 -18.54 5.98 12.68
C PHE A 144 -19.13 4.63 13.07
N THR A 145 -20.32 4.30 12.55
CA THR A 145 -21.07 3.09 12.93
C THR A 145 -21.04 1.98 11.89
N LYS A 146 -20.51 2.23 10.70
CA LYS A 146 -20.48 1.26 9.60
C LYS A 146 -19.11 0.66 9.45
N ILE A 147 -19.08 -0.63 9.16
CA ILE A 147 -17.85 -1.37 8.85
C ILE A 147 -17.92 -2.01 7.47
N GLN A 148 -16.77 -2.16 6.82
CA GLN A 148 -16.57 -3.06 5.68
C GLN A 148 -15.40 -3.96 6.00
N LYS A 149 -15.52 -5.26 5.75
CA LYS A 149 -14.47 -6.22 6.05
C LYS A 149 -14.49 -7.41 5.11
N ASN A 150 -13.34 -8.05 5.01
CA ASN A 150 -13.14 -9.40 4.54
C ASN A 150 -12.08 -10.04 5.47
N ASN A 151 -11.52 -11.20 5.11
CA ASN A 151 -10.46 -11.85 5.89
C ASN A 151 -9.05 -11.22 5.70
N LYS A 152 -8.89 -10.16 4.91
CA LYS A 152 -7.61 -9.51 4.57
C LYS A 152 -7.52 -8.08 5.13
N CYS A 153 -8.63 -7.35 5.18
CA CYS A 153 -8.73 -5.99 5.66
C CYS A 153 -10.04 -5.73 6.42
N PHE A 154 -9.98 -4.82 7.38
CA PHE A 154 -11.10 -4.31 8.15
C PHE A 154 -11.11 -2.78 8.06
N ALA A 155 -12.26 -2.19 7.76
CA ALA A 155 -12.42 -0.76 7.59
C ALA A 155 -13.61 -0.25 8.41
N VAL A 156 -13.36 0.78 9.21
CA VAL A 156 -14.43 1.61 9.78
C VAL A 156 -14.73 2.71 8.78
N MET A 157 -16.01 2.92 8.46
CA MET A 157 -16.43 3.76 7.34
C MET A 157 -16.83 5.16 7.80
N LYS A 158 -16.33 6.18 7.11
CA LYS A 158 -16.79 7.57 7.25
C LYS A 158 -18.14 7.78 6.58
N ASP A 159 -18.35 7.17 5.41
CA ASP A 159 -19.63 7.17 4.68
C ASP A 159 -19.87 5.86 3.91
N LYS A 160 -20.82 5.83 2.96
CA LYS A 160 -21.15 4.61 2.19
C LYS A 160 -19.98 4.10 1.32
N SER A 161 -19.02 4.96 1.02
CA SER A 161 -18.01 4.78 -0.02
C SER A 161 -16.58 5.11 0.40
N GLU A 162 -16.39 5.73 1.56
CA GLU A 162 -15.08 6.19 2.02
C GLU A 162 -14.80 5.62 3.42
N PRO A 163 -13.73 4.80 3.58
CA PRO A 163 -13.22 4.44 4.90
C PRO A 163 -12.75 5.67 5.68
N PHE A 164 -12.88 5.62 7.00
CA PHE A 164 -12.19 6.52 7.92
C PHE A 164 -10.81 5.95 8.28
N VAL A 165 -10.79 4.71 8.77
CA VAL A 165 -9.57 3.97 9.13
C VAL A 165 -9.64 2.57 8.54
N VAL A 166 -8.48 2.07 8.09
CA VAL A 166 -8.32 0.73 7.53
C VAL A 166 -7.21 0.00 8.28
N VAL A 167 -7.51 -1.22 8.73
CA VAL A 167 -6.56 -2.23 9.20
C VAL A 167 -6.36 -3.21 8.06
N SER A 168 -5.13 -3.36 7.58
CA SER A 168 -4.78 -4.27 6.49
C SER A 168 -3.69 -5.25 6.91
N CYS A 169 -3.92 -6.54 6.69
CA CYS A 169 -2.89 -7.55 6.84
C CYS A 169 -1.88 -7.41 5.70
N ILE A 170 -0.60 -7.25 6.02
CA ILE A 170 0.50 -7.33 5.04
C ILE A 170 0.89 -8.80 4.88
N GLY A 171 1.04 -9.53 5.99
CA GLY A 171 1.33 -10.95 5.97
C GLY A 171 2.21 -11.39 7.13
N ALA A 172 2.60 -12.66 7.09
CA ALA A 172 3.51 -13.26 8.04
C ALA A 172 4.93 -13.21 7.48
N ALA A 173 5.87 -12.69 8.27
CA ALA A 173 7.27 -12.55 7.88
C ALA A 173 8.22 -13.48 8.65
N ASP A 174 9.34 -13.79 8.01
CA ASP A 174 10.50 -14.46 8.61
C ASP A 174 11.45 -13.46 9.30
N ASN A 175 12.55 -13.96 9.89
CA ASN A 175 13.56 -13.13 10.56
C ASN A 175 14.28 -12.13 9.62
N ALA A 176 14.19 -12.32 8.30
CA ALA A 176 14.77 -11.42 7.32
C ALA A 176 13.74 -10.41 6.78
N GLY A 177 12.53 -10.39 7.34
CA GLY A 177 11.43 -9.52 6.93
C GLY A 177 10.76 -9.93 5.62
N ASN A 178 11.04 -11.13 5.08
CA ASN A 178 10.35 -11.61 3.88
C ASN A 178 8.96 -12.12 4.25
N VAL A 179 7.94 -11.68 3.52
CA VAL A 179 6.58 -12.20 3.67
C VAL A 179 6.49 -13.63 3.10
N ILE A 180 6.31 -14.60 4.00
CA ILE A 180 6.34 -16.04 3.71
C ILE A 180 4.95 -16.69 3.70
N ALA A 181 3.91 -16.01 4.20
CA ALA A 181 2.53 -16.47 4.08
C ALA A 181 1.53 -15.33 4.28
N PRO A 182 0.29 -15.50 3.79
CA PRO A 182 -0.83 -14.69 4.21
C PRO A 182 -1.07 -14.72 5.71
N VAL A 183 -1.54 -13.59 6.22
CA VAL A 183 -2.24 -13.47 7.50
C VAL A 183 -3.69 -13.16 7.18
N ILE A 184 -4.60 -13.82 7.87
CA ILE A 184 -6.02 -13.46 7.84
C ILE A 184 -6.41 -12.75 9.12
N LEU A 185 -7.47 -11.95 9.03
CA LEU A 185 -8.11 -11.36 10.19
C LEU A 185 -9.52 -11.90 10.41
N GLU A 186 -9.88 -11.99 11.68
CA GLU A 186 -11.23 -12.21 12.16
C GLU A 186 -11.66 -11.00 12.98
N HIS A 187 -12.96 -10.69 12.96
CA HIS A 187 -13.50 -9.51 13.65
C HIS A 187 -14.65 -9.91 14.54
N LYS A 188 -14.60 -9.41 15.78
CA LYS A 188 -15.67 -9.48 16.76
C LYS A 188 -16.01 -8.08 17.27
N GLU A 189 -17.30 -7.75 17.28
CA GLU A 189 -17.78 -6.53 17.93
C GLU A 189 -17.79 -6.75 19.46
N VAL A 190 -17.28 -5.77 20.19
CA VAL A 190 -17.20 -5.77 21.66
C VAL A 190 -17.82 -4.48 22.20
N SER A 191 -18.13 -4.43 23.50
CA SER A 191 -18.90 -3.34 24.12
C SER A 191 -18.36 -1.94 23.83
N GLU A 192 -17.06 -1.79 23.61
CA GLU A 192 -16.40 -0.51 23.37
C GLU A 192 -15.65 -0.41 22.03
N GLY A 193 -15.98 -1.25 21.04
CA GLY A 193 -15.38 -1.16 19.71
C GLY A 193 -15.24 -2.51 19.02
N HIS A 194 -14.07 -2.75 18.45
CA HIS A 194 -13.81 -3.88 17.56
C HIS A 194 -12.56 -4.64 18.02
N GLU A 195 -12.72 -5.93 18.29
CA GLU A 195 -11.59 -6.84 18.45
C GLU A 195 -11.27 -7.46 17.08
N ILE A 196 -10.00 -7.37 16.67
CA ILE A 196 -9.50 -7.90 15.40
C ILE A 196 -8.36 -8.86 15.72
N THR A 197 -8.57 -10.14 15.39
CA THR A 197 -7.62 -11.22 15.65
C THR A 197 -6.93 -11.65 14.37
N PHE A 198 -5.61 -11.87 14.42
CA PHE A 198 -4.78 -12.21 13.29
C PHE A 198 -4.22 -13.62 13.39
N THR A 199 -4.33 -14.37 12.30
CA THR A 199 -3.86 -15.76 12.21
C THR A 199 -2.93 -15.94 11.02
N SER A 200 -1.75 -16.50 11.28
CA SER A 200 -0.77 -16.85 10.23
C SER A 200 -1.05 -18.22 9.63
N TYR A 201 -0.82 -18.35 8.32
CA TYR A 201 -0.85 -19.63 7.60
C TYR A 201 0.52 -20.33 7.49
N SER A 202 1.51 -19.92 8.28
CA SER A 202 2.85 -20.54 8.29
C SER A 202 3.34 -20.87 9.70
N PRO A 203 3.87 -22.08 9.94
CA PRO A 203 4.52 -22.40 11.22
C PRO A 203 5.89 -21.72 11.38
N TYR A 204 6.44 -21.16 10.31
CA TYR A 204 7.75 -20.48 10.30
C TYR A 204 7.64 -18.98 10.58
N THR A 205 6.45 -18.49 10.89
CA THR A 205 6.21 -17.07 11.17
C THR A 205 7.00 -16.60 12.38
N LYS A 206 7.65 -15.45 12.21
CA LYS A 206 8.37 -14.73 13.25
C LYS A 206 7.70 -13.42 13.57
N GLU A 207 7.13 -12.77 12.55
CA GLU A 207 6.37 -11.54 12.71
C GLU A 207 5.04 -11.60 11.98
N ILE A 208 4.00 -11.03 12.57
CA ILE A 208 2.78 -10.65 11.87
C ILE A 208 2.86 -9.16 11.55
N LEU A 209 2.74 -8.83 10.27
CA LEU A 209 2.80 -7.46 9.76
C LEU A 209 1.40 -6.94 9.44
N ILE A 210 1.04 -5.81 10.03
CA ILE A 210 -0.26 -5.18 9.90
C ILE A 210 -0.08 -3.68 9.75
N GLU A 211 -0.73 -3.05 8.78
CA GLU A 211 -0.78 -1.59 8.73
C GLU A 211 -2.16 -1.08 9.13
N ILE A 212 -2.18 0.04 9.86
CA ILE A 212 -3.38 0.72 10.32
C ILE A 212 -3.27 2.18 9.92
N ASN A 213 -4.13 2.61 9.00
CA ASN A 213 -4.01 3.91 8.34
C ASN A 213 -5.33 4.66 8.37
N LEU A 214 -5.27 5.98 8.59
CA LEU A 214 -6.39 6.82 8.19
C LEU A 214 -6.44 6.84 6.66
N TYR A 215 -7.60 6.56 6.11
CA TYR A 215 -7.72 6.34 4.69
C TYR A 215 -7.67 7.67 3.92
N GLU A 216 -6.86 7.68 2.87
CA GLU A 216 -6.92 8.64 1.78
C GLU A 216 -7.12 7.93 0.43
N PRO A 217 -7.77 8.57 -0.56
CA PRO A 217 -8.03 7.92 -1.84
C PRO A 217 -6.74 7.57 -2.61
N LYS A 218 -6.53 6.29 -2.92
CA LYS A 218 -5.40 5.80 -3.74
C LYS A 218 -5.36 6.34 -5.18
N LEU A 219 -4.17 6.43 -5.77
CA LEU A 219 -3.92 6.84 -7.16
C LEU A 219 -4.35 5.77 -8.18
N PHE A 220 -4.25 4.49 -7.82
CA PHE A 220 -4.67 3.41 -8.69
C PHE A 220 -5.95 2.80 -8.16
N GLN A 221 -6.87 2.51 -9.04
CA GLN A 221 -7.97 1.63 -8.71
C GLN A 221 -7.45 0.21 -8.86
N ASP A 222 -7.53 -0.59 -7.79
CA ASP A 222 -7.12 -1.98 -7.80
C ASP A 222 -7.98 -2.80 -6.83
N THR A 223 -7.94 -4.12 -7.02
CA THR A 223 -8.54 -5.11 -6.13
C THR A 223 -7.99 -6.49 -6.48
N THR A 224 -7.87 -7.36 -5.48
CA THR A 224 -7.58 -8.78 -5.73
C THR A 224 -8.86 -9.59 -5.92
N VAL A 225 -8.76 -10.68 -6.68
CA VAL A 225 -9.76 -11.74 -6.75
C VAL A 225 -9.07 -13.08 -6.48
N GLU A 226 -9.74 -14.01 -5.81
CA GLU A 226 -9.10 -15.23 -5.33
C GLU A 226 -9.99 -16.47 -5.37
N SER A 227 -9.39 -17.63 -5.65
CA SER A 227 -10.15 -18.86 -5.91
C SER A 227 -10.74 -19.53 -4.69
N ASN A 228 -10.20 -19.29 -3.48
CA ASN A 228 -10.70 -19.91 -2.25
C ASN A 228 -11.81 -19.11 -1.57
N ASP A 229 -11.97 -17.83 -1.93
CA ASP A 229 -13.04 -16.96 -1.43
C ASP A 229 -13.67 -16.23 -2.63
N VAL A 230 -14.49 -16.98 -3.36
CA VAL A 230 -14.87 -16.63 -4.74
C VAL A 230 -15.77 -15.40 -4.88
N ASP A 231 -16.41 -14.99 -3.78
CA ASP A 231 -17.30 -13.83 -3.70
C ASP A 231 -16.64 -12.63 -3.03
N SER A 232 -15.37 -12.75 -2.67
CA SER A 232 -14.60 -11.72 -1.98
C SER A 232 -13.69 -10.97 -2.93
N ASN A 233 -13.38 -9.75 -2.52
CA ASN A 233 -12.39 -8.89 -3.16
C ASN A 233 -11.66 -8.09 -2.09
N ASN A 234 -10.51 -7.52 -2.43
CA ASN A 234 -9.66 -6.82 -1.47
C ASN A 234 -9.44 -5.35 -1.85
N MET A 235 -10.52 -4.57 -1.87
CA MET A 235 -10.47 -3.21 -2.41
C MET A 235 -9.68 -2.20 -1.56
N TYR A 236 -9.42 -2.49 -0.28
CA TYR A 236 -8.71 -1.61 0.66
C TYR A 236 -7.48 -2.28 1.31
N GLY A 237 -7.20 -3.54 0.98
CA GLY A 237 -6.06 -4.23 1.57
C GLY A 237 -4.77 -3.83 0.86
N GLY A 238 -3.74 -3.51 1.63
CA GLY A 238 -2.43 -3.05 1.20
C GLY A 238 -1.51 -4.11 0.58
N THR A 239 -1.94 -5.37 0.48
CA THR A 239 -1.08 -6.46 -0.03
C THR A 239 -1.86 -7.47 -0.89
N ALA A 240 -1.18 -7.96 -1.92
CA ALA A 240 -1.64 -9.05 -2.78
C ALA A 240 -0.60 -10.19 -2.82
N PHE A 241 -1.09 -11.42 -2.89
CA PHE A 241 -0.32 -12.67 -2.95
C PHE A 241 -0.51 -13.31 -4.33
N ILE A 242 0.16 -12.78 -5.35
CA ILE A 242 -0.02 -13.20 -6.74
C ILE A 242 0.55 -14.60 -6.95
N GLY A 243 -0.32 -15.56 -7.32
CA GLY A 243 0.03 -16.97 -7.39
C GLY A 243 -0.88 -17.81 -6.51
N ASN A 244 -0.39 -18.92 -6.00
CA ASN A 244 -1.17 -19.88 -5.21
C ASN A 244 -0.73 -19.89 -3.74
N THR A 245 -1.68 -19.70 -2.82
CA THR A 245 -1.45 -19.79 -1.37
C THR A 245 -2.47 -20.71 -0.71
N LYS A 246 -2.15 -21.25 0.48
CA LYS A 246 -3.10 -22.07 1.24
C LYS A 246 -4.35 -21.28 1.65
N ALA A 247 -4.19 -20.00 2.01
CA ALA A 247 -5.29 -19.16 2.47
C ALA A 247 -6.21 -18.72 1.33
N PHE A 248 -5.65 -18.19 0.24
CA PHE A 248 -6.43 -17.52 -0.82
C PHE A 248 -6.57 -18.36 -2.09
N GLY A 249 -5.86 -19.49 -2.19
CA GLY A 249 -5.77 -20.24 -3.44
C GLY A 249 -5.05 -19.40 -4.50
N ARG A 250 -5.52 -19.49 -5.74
CA ARG A 250 -5.02 -18.66 -6.84
C ARG A 250 -5.56 -17.24 -6.71
N GLN A 251 -4.68 -16.26 -6.57
CA GLN A 251 -5.05 -14.85 -6.49
C GLN A 251 -4.48 -14.04 -7.66
N TRP A 252 -5.30 -13.15 -8.20
CA TRP A 252 -4.93 -12.17 -9.23
C TRP A 252 -5.11 -10.74 -8.70
N LEU A 253 -4.40 -9.77 -9.29
CA LEU A 253 -4.56 -8.35 -8.98
C LEU A 253 -4.95 -7.58 -10.24
N TYR A 254 -6.11 -6.94 -10.20
CA TYR A 254 -6.51 -5.95 -11.20
C TYR A 254 -5.98 -4.58 -10.81
N LEU A 255 -5.47 -3.82 -11.77
CA LEU A 255 -4.93 -2.49 -11.51
C LEU A 255 -5.24 -1.52 -12.66
N ARG A 256 -5.55 -0.27 -12.32
CA ARG A 256 -5.76 0.81 -13.29
C ARG A 256 -5.36 2.17 -12.69
N PRO A 257 -4.41 2.91 -13.27
CA PRO A 257 -4.11 4.27 -12.83
C PRO A 257 -5.30 5.21 -13.00
N ASP A 258 -5.58 6.04 -12.01
CA ASP A 258 -6.51 7.15 -12.12
C ASP A 258 -5.82 8.36 -12.73
N LEU A 259 -5.92 8.45 -14.06
CA LEU A 259 -5.26 9.52 -14.83
C LEU A 259 -5.77 10.92 -14.47
N SER A 260 -6.92 11.06 -13.79
CA SER A 260 -7.41 12.37 -13.34
C SER A 260 -6.57 12.97 -12.22
N LYS A 261 -5.78 12.14 -11.52
CA LYS A 261 -4.87 12.55 -10.44
C LYS A 261 -3.44 12.76 -10.93
N ILE A 262 -3.18 12.57 -12.22
CA ILE A 262 -1.86 12.73 -12.85
C ILE A 262 -1.88 14.00 -13.68
N HIS A 263 -0.84 14.81 -13.56
CA HIS A 263 -0.72 16.04 -14.34
C HIS A 263 -0.06 15.72 -15.69
N ASN A 264 -0.62 16.26 -16.77
CA ASN A 264 0.10 16.33 -18.04
C ASN A 264 0.99 17.58 -18.02
N TYR A 265 2.18 17.49 -18.62
CA TYR A 265 3.07 18.64 -18.82
C TYR A 265 2.79 19.26 -20.18
N PRO A 266 2.19 20.46 -20.25
CA PRO A 266 1.89 21.09 -21.53
C PRO A 266 3.15 21.23 -22.39
N GLY A 267 3.02 20.90 -23.67
CA GLY A 267 4.13 20.98 -24.63
C GLY A 267 5.16 19.86 -24.53
N LYS A 268 5.03 18.92 -23.58
CA LYS A 268 5.92 17.75 -23.49
C LYS A 268 5.21 16.46 -23.93
N LYS A 269 5.96 15.56 -24.55
CA LYS A 269 5.54 14.20 -24.86
C LYS A 269 6.08 13.22 -23.83
N ILE A 270 5.39 12.11 -23.66
CA ILE A 270 5.81 11.04 -22.76
C ILE A 270 6.73 10.10 -23.53
N GLU A 271 7.95 9.93 -23.01
CA GLU A 271 8.93 8.97 -23.51
C GLU A 271 8.63 7.57 -22.97
N TYR A 272 8.40 7.45 -21.66
CA TYR A 272 8.03 6.19 -21.04
C TYR A 272 7.13 6.36 -19.81
N VAL A 273 6.42 5.27 -19.49
CA VAL A 273 5.69 5.10 -18.24
C VAL A 273 6.10 3.77 -17.62
N LYS A 274 6.59 3.78 -16.38
CA LYS A 274 6.95 2.57 -15.62
C LYS A 274 6.20 2.51 -14.31
N LEU A 275 5.65 1.35 -13.98
CA LEU A 275 5.08 1.08 -12.66
C LEU A 275 6.04 0.23 -11.85
N ASN A 276 6.42 0.72 -10.68
CA ASN A 276 7.29 0.04 -9.74
C ASN A 276 6.46 -0.38 -8.52
N ILE A 277 6.30 -1.69 -8.35
CA ILE A 277 5.49 -2.30 -7.28
C ILE A 277 6.44 -2.91 -6.25
N PRO A 278 6.41 -2.48 -4.98
CA PRO A 278 7.21 -3.07 -3.93
C PRO A 278 6.99 -4.58 -3.80
N ARG A 279 8.11 -5.29 -3.67
CA ARG A 279 8.18 -6.73 -3.41
C ARG A 279 8.33 -6.94 -1.92
N LEU A 280 7.43 -7.73 -1.36
CA LEU A 280 7.45 -8.11 0.06
C LEU A 280 8.16 -9.46 0.26
N ASN A 281 8.46 -10.17 -0.82
CA ASN A 281 9.30 -11.36 -0.83
C ASN A 281 9.99 -11.55 -2.18
N LYS A 282 10.85 -12.57 -2.29
CA LYS A 282 11.50 -12.91 -3.56
C LYS A 282 10.49 -13.41 -4.61
N GLY A 283 9.50 -14.19 -4.16
CA GLY A 283 8.30 -14.53 -4.91
C GLY A 283 8.52 -15.27 -6.25
N VAL A 284 7.42 -15.49 -6.96
CA VAL A 284 7.38 -16.04 -8.32
C VAL A 284 7.37 -14.92 -9.36
N ASP A 285 7.69 -15.26 -10.61
CA ASP A 285 7.58 -14.32 -11.72
C ASP A 285 6.12 -13.96 -12.02
N ILE A 286 5.90 -12.68 -12.32
CA ILE A 286 4.59 -12.11 -12.60
C ILE A 286 4.56 -11.62 -14.05
N ALA A 287 3.46 -11.93 -14.74
CA ALA A 287 3.14 -11.35 -16.03
C ALA A 287 1.92 -10.43 -15.96
N VAL A 288 1.91 -9.48 -16.89
CA VAL A 288 0.88 -8.46 -17.02
C VAL A 288 0.06 -8.76 -18.27
N PHE A 289 -1.24 -8.78 -18.11
CA PHE A 289 -2.20 -9.06 -19.17
C PHE A 289 -3.13 -7.87 -19.34
N GLY A 290 -3.60 -7.66 -20.57
CA GLY A 290 -4.72 -6.76 -20.82
C GLY A 290 -6.02 -7.38 -20.31
N ILE A 291 -7.06 -6.56 -20.21
CA ILE A 291 -8.41 -7.00 -19.83
C ILE A 291 -9.43 -6.49 -20.85
N ARG A 292 -10.45 -7.31 -21.11
CA ARG A 292 -11.44 -7.04 -22.16
C ARG A 292 -12.33 -5.83 -21.85
N GLU A 293 -12.63 -5.63 -20.59
CA GLU A 293 -13.52 -4.57 -20.11
C GLU A 293 -13.04 -4.00 -18.77
N ARG A 294 -13.68 -2.91 -18.33
CA ARG A 294 -13.34 -2.26 -17.06
C ARG A 294 -13.81 -3.10 -15.89
N PHE A 295 -12.90 -3.40 -14.98
CA PHE A 295 -13.24 -3.97 -13.68
C PHE A 295 -13.74 -2.88 -12.71
N CYS A 296 -14.41 -3.32 -11.64
CA CYS A 296 -14.83 -2.46 -10.53
C CYS A 296 -14.20 -2.97 -9.23
N SER A 297 -13.34 -2.16 -8.59
CA SER A 297 -12.64 -2.59 -7.36
C SER A 297 -13.56 -3.10 -6.27
N ARG A 298 -14.82 -2.61 -6.21
CA ARG A 298 -15.82 -3.00 -5.20
C ARG A 298 -16.59 -4.27 -5.50
N ARG A 299 -16.70 -4.64 -6.77
CA ARG A 299 -17.63 -5.68 -7.24
C ARG A 299 -16.95 -6.85 -7.92
N SER A 300 -15.70 -6.67 -8.37
CA SER A 300 -14.97 -7.73 -9.06
C SER A 300 -14.54 -8.77 -8.04
N THR A 301 -15.03 -9.99 -8.18
CA THR A 301 -14.75 -11.17 -7.37
C THR A 301 -14.27 -12.28 -8.29
N TRP A 302 -13.89 -13.45 -7.77
CA TRP A 302 -13.48 -14.55 -8.63
C TRP A 302 -14.60 -15.04 -9.55
N ASN A 303 -15.85 -15.02 -9.08
CA ASN A 303 -17.00 -15.50 -9.84
C ASN A 303 -17.37 -14.60 -11.03
N ASN A 304 -17.15 -13.29 -10.92
CA ASN A 304 -17.48 -12.32 -11.97
C ASN A 304 -16.24 -11.60 -12.55
N LYS A 305 -15.05 -12.17 -12.33
CA LYS A 305 -13.78 -11.59 -12.76
C LYS A 305 -13.74 -11.36 -14.27
N VAL A 306 -13.08 -10.29 -14.69
CA VAL A 306 -12.88 -9.96 -16.10
C VAL A 306 -11.73 -10.78 -16.67
N ASP A 307 -11.97 -11.52 -17.74
CA ASP A 307 -10.92 -12.33 -18.36
C ASP A 307 -9.77 -11.50 -18.93
N SER A 308 -8.57 -12.10 -18.85
CA SER A 308 -7.38 -11.55 -19.50
C SER A 308 -7.47 -11.65 -21.03
N THR A 309 -6.83 -10.71 -21.71
CA THR A 309 -6.48 -10.83 -23.12
C THR A 309 -5.07 -11.40 -23.27
N HIS A 310 -4.33 -10.99 -24.30
CA HIS A 310 -2.94 -11.41 -24.47
C HIS A 310 -2.04 -10.80 -23.39
N LYS A 311 -0.92 -11.47 -23.17
CA LYS A 311 0.17 -11.00 -22.32
C LYS A 311 0.76 -9.72 -22.92
N LEU A 312 0.84 -8.67 -22.10
CA LEU A 312 1.37 -7.35 -22.48
C LEU A 312 2.84 -7.20 -22.10
N ALA A 313 3.23 -7.70 -20.92
CA ALA A 313 4.58 -7.58 -20.41
C ALA A 313 4.89 -8.66 -19.36
N GLU A 314 6.17 -8.80 -19.03
CA GLU A 314 6.64 -9.47 -17.82
C GLU A 314 7.17 -8.42 -16.83
N CYS A 315 6.95 -8.66 -15.55
CA CYS A 315 7.56 -7.85 -14.50
C CYS A 315 9.06 -8.13 -14.46
N ARG A 316 9.88 -7.07 -14.45
CA ARG A 316 11.32 -7.18 -14.23
C ARG A 316 11.64 -6.89 -12.77
N VAL A 317 12.48 -7.71 -12.15
CA VAL A 317 12.98 -7.44 -10.81
C VAL A 317 14.02 -6.31 -10.87
N GLN A 318 13.77 -5.22 -10.15
CA GLN A 318 14.71 -4.11 -10.01
C GLN A 318 14.84 -3.74 -8.52
N GLY A 319 15.86 -4.28 -7.87
CA GLY A 319 16.04 -4.14 -6.42
C GLY A 319 14.80 -4.62 -5.65
N PRO A 320 14.17 -3.77 -4.82
CA PRO A 320 13.00 -4.13 -4.04
C PRO A 320 11.68 -4.05 -4.84
N TYR A 321 11.71 -3.81 -6.15
CA TYR A 321 10.50 -3.63 -6.96
C TYR A 321 10.34 -4.70 -8.04
N TYR A 322 9.08 -5.00 -8.37
CA TYR A 322 8.69 -5.45 -9.70
C TYR A 322 8.39 -4.22 -10.55
N SER A 323 9.15 -4.04 -11.62
CA SER A 323 9.02 -2.93 -12.55
C SER A 323 8.34 -3.40 -13.84
N ILE A 324 7.32 -2.66 -14.26
CA ILE A 324 6.51 -2.94 -15.44
C ILE A 324 6.59 -1.73 -16.37
N ASP A 325 6.99 -1.95 -17.62
CA ASP A 325 6.85 -0.93 -18.65
C ASP A 325 5.40 -0.88 -19.13
N LEU A 326 4.76 0.27 -18.93
CA LEU A 326 3.37 0.54 -19.30
C LEU A 326 3.26 1.50 -20.49
N THR A 327 4.37 1.83 -21.15
CA THR A 327 4.42 2.86 -22.20
C THR A 327 3.45 2.55 -23.33
N ASP A 328 3.50 1.35 -23.91
CA ASP A 328 2.59 0.95 -24.99
C ASP A 328 1.11 0.88 -24.56
N ILE A 329 0.87 0.72 -23.25
CA ILE A 329 -0.46 0.57 -22.67
C ILE A 329 -1.09 1.92 -22.34
N LEU A 330 -0.30 2.87 -21.85
CA LEU A 330 -0.77 4.14 -21.30
C LEU A 330 -0.44 5.34 -22.17
N VAL A 331 0.39 5.21 -23.20
CA VAL A 331 0.75 6.30 -24.11
C VAL A 331 0.10 6.10 -25.47
N ASP A 332 -0.51 7.16 -26.00
CA ASP A 332 -0.94 7.25 -27.39
C ASP A 332 0.29 7.57 -28.26
N LYS A 333 0.67 6.65 -29.15
CA LYS A 333 1.86 6.79 -29.99
C LYS A 333 1.80 7.98 -30.96
N ARG A 334 0.59 8.44 -31.33
CA ARG A 334 0.40 9.57 -32.24
C ARG A 334 0.55 10.89 -31.50
N THR A 335 -0.01 11.00 -30.30
CA THR A 335 -0.02 12.27 -29.56
C THR A 335 1.15 12.39 -28.58
N GLY A 336 1.73 11.27 -28.14
CA GLY A 336 2.71 11.21 -27.06
C GLY A 336 2.11 11.48 -25.68
N MET A 337 0.78 11.39 -25.54
CA MET A 337 0.06 11.73 -24.31
C MET A 337 -0.54 10.49 -23.63
N LEU A 338 -0.93 10.63 -22.36
CA LEU A 338 -1.64 9.58 -21.64
C LEU A 338 -2.99 9.26 -22.31
N LYS A 339 -3.25 7.97 -22.56
CA LYS A 339 -4.54 7.45 -23.02
C LYS A 339 -5.21 6.62 -21.94
N LYS A 340 -6.54 6.60 -21.96
CA LYS A 340 -7.32 5.78 -21.04
C LYS A 340 -7.12 4.29 -21.36
N SER A 341 -7.00 3.47 -20.32
CA SER A 341 -6.97 2.01 -20.40
C SER A 341 -8.16 1.41 -19.63
N ASN A 342 -8.56 0.19 -19.99
CA ASN A 342 -9.53 -0.57 -19.19
C ASN A 342 -8.93 -1.02 -17.86
N GLY A 343 -7.61 -1.15 -17.79
CA GLY A 343 -6.85 -1.68 -16.67
C GLY A 343 -5.89 -2.77 -17.13
N LEU A 344 -5.22 -3.39 -16.17
CA LEU A 344 -4.27 -4.47 -16.32
C LEU A 344 -4.65 -5.59 -15.34
N LEU A 345 -4.17 -6.79 -15.62
CA LEU A 345 -4.29 -7.94 -14.72
C LEU A 345 -2.92 -8.57 -14.50
N LEU A 346 -2.52 -8.69 -13.23
CA LEU A 346 -1.27 -9.32 -12.82
C LEU A 346 -1.55 -10.77 -12.41
N LYS A 347 -0.78 -11.71 -12.98
CA LYS A 347 -0.85 -13.14 -12.70
C LYS A 347 0.55 -13.72 -12.55
N ALA A 348 0.68 -14.75 -11.73
CA ALA A 348 1.89 -15.56 -11.69
C ALA A 348 2.06 -16.33 -13.01
N LEU A 349 3.31 -16.53 -13.46
CA LEU A 349 3.62 -17.33 -14.65
C LEU A 349 3.62 -18.84 -14.39
N GLY A 350 3.63 -19.27 -13.13
CA GLY A 350 3.58 -20.68 -12.73
C GLY A 350 2.41 -21.01 -11.79
N ASP A 351 2.15 -22.30 -11.60
CA ASP A 351 1.05 -22.80 -10.77
C ASP A 351 1.41 -23.00 -9.29
N SER A 352 2.71 -22.99 -8.97
CA SER A 352 3.25 -23.19 -7.62
C SER A 352 3.89 -21.93 -7.06
N GLY A 353 3.64 -21.66 -5.77
CA GLY A 353 4.22 -20.51 -5.07
C GLY A 353 3.45 -19.22 -5.32
N PHE A 354 3.93 -18.13 -4.70
CA PHE A 354 3.31 -16.82 -4.79
C PHE A 354 4.36 -15.70 -4.69
N ALA A 355 4.00 -14.52 -5.17
CA ALA A 355 4.72 -13.28 -4.93
C ALA A 355 3.85 -12.37 -4.05
N ALA A 356 4.39 -11.94 -2.91
CA ALA A 356 3.75 -10.93 -2.08
C ALA A 356 4.17 -9.54 -2.54
N ILE A 357 3.20 -8.70 -2.89
CA ILE A 357 3.42 -7.37 -3.45
C ILE A 357 2.47 -6.35 -2.81
N SER A 358 2.89 -5.10 -2.76
CA SER A 358 2.00 -4.02 -2.32
C SER A 358 0.88 -3.75 -3.32
N THR A 359 -0.31 -3.47 -2.83
CA THR A 359 -1.41 -2.87 -3.62
C THR A 359 -1.30 -1.35 -3.55
N ALA A 360 -2.22 -0.65 -4.22
CA ALA A 360 -2.27 0.80 -4.21
C ALA A 360 -2.77 1.39 -2.88
N ASP A 361 -3.35 0.59 -2.00
CA ASP A 361 -3.70 0.96 -0.63
C ASP A 361 -2.57 0.73 0.38
N SER A 362 -1.37 0.35 -0.05
CA SER A 362 -0.22 0.24 0.86
C SER A 362 0.32 1.62 1.23
N TYR A 363 0.30 1.96 2.51
CA TYR A 363 0.87 3.21 3.03
C TYR A 363 2.28 3.01 3.58
N CYS A 364 2.63 1.79 3.98
CA CYS A 364 3.99 1.46 4.38
C CYS A 364 4.93 1.35 3.17
N MET A 365 4.44 0.79 2.06
CA MET A 365 5.23 0.50 0.86
C MET A 365 4.38 0.79 -0.38
N PRO A 366 4.16 2.08 -0.72
CA PRO A 366 3.34 2.46 -1.87
C PRO A 366 3.97 2.06 -3.20
N GLN A 367 3.11 1.83 -4.20
CA GLN A 367 3.54 1.68 -5.59
C GLN A 367 3.96 3.04 -6.16
N ILE A 368 4.87 3.05 -7.13
CA ILE A 368 5.40 4.28 -7.74
C ILE A 368 5.24 4.22 -9.26
N LEU A 369 4.44 5.11 -9.83
CA LEU A 369 4.36 5.36 -11.27
C LEU A 369 5.39 6.41 -11.66
N GLU A 370 6.36 6.01 -12.45
CA GLU A 370 7.39 6.86 -13.02
C GLU A 370 6.99 7.24 -14.45
N ILE A 371 6.96 8.54 -14.76
CA ILE A 371 6.66 9.05 -16.09
C ILE A 371 7.77 10.01 -16.52
N LYS A 372 8.42 9.72 -17.65
CA LYS A 372 9.40 10.62 -18.25
C LYS A 372 8.79 11.42 -19.39
N TYR A 373 8.96 12.72 -19.33
CA TYR A 373 8.50 13.70 -20.29
C TYR A 373 9.67 14.35 -21.02
N ILE A 374 9.59 14.38 -22.34
CA ILE A 374 10.57 14.98 -23.25
C ILE A 374 9.91 16.12 -24.03
N ASN A 375 10.73 17.02 -24.57
CA ASN A 375 10.26 18.14 -25.39
C ASN A 375 9.79 17.70 -26.77
#